data_AF-A0A5S9M8N1-F1
#
_entry.id   AF-A0A5S9M8N1-F1
#
_cell.length_a   1.000
_cell.length_b   1.000
_cell.length_c   1.000
_cell.angle_alpha   90.00
_cell.angle_beta   90.00
_cell.angle_gamma   90.00
#
_symmetry.space_group_name_H-M   'P 1'
#
loop_
_entity.id
_entity.type
_entity.pdbx_description
1 polymer ?
#
loop_
_entity_poly.entity_id
_entity_poly.type
_entity_poly.pdbx_seq_one_letter_code
_entity_poly.pdbx_strand_id
1 'polypeptide(L)'
;MKKKSLFFQQSVKLANGRCKIIAGTGSNNTNASIKLTKKKAEEAGVDAVMLVVPYYNKPSQEGMYAHFKAIAESTSLPVMLYNVPGRTAASLAPETTIKLAQIPNICHQRSKRRS
;
A
#
# COMPACT_ATOMS: atom_id res chain seq x y z
N MET A 1 -12.80 -11.66 -5.15
CA MET A 1 -12.02 -11.45 -3.90
C MET A 1 -11.17 -12.65 -3.44
N LYS A 2 -11.50 -13.93 -3.71
CA LYS A 2 -10.70 -15.11 -3.28
C LYS A 2 -9.32 -15.25 -3.96
N LYS A 3 -9.19 -14.91 -5.25
CA LYS A 3 -7.96 -15.10 -6.05
C LYS A 3 -6.71 -14.39 -5.49
N LYS A 4 -6.84 -13.15 -4.98
CA LYS A 4 -5.69 -12.39 -4.44
C LYS A 4 -5.05 -13.03 -3.19
N SER A 5 -5.88 -13.61 -2.31
CA SER A 5 -5.38 -14.27 -1.08
C SER A 5 -4.53 -15.49 -1.42
N LEU A 6 -5.04 -16.32 -2.34
CA LEU A 6 -4.35 -17.52 -2.79
C LEU A 6 -3.01 -17.19 -3.44
N PHE A 7 -2.96 -16.12 -4.24
CA PHE A 7 -1.74 -15.67 -4.88
C PHE A 7 -0.67 -15.25 -3.84
N PHE A 8 -1.05 -14.54 -2.78
CA PHE A 8 -0.12 -14.16 -1.72
C PHE A 8 0.41 -15.38 -0.97
N GLN A 9 -0.49 -16.30 -0.56
CA GLN A 9 -0.10 -17.53 0.14
C GLN A 9 0.83 -18.40 -0.69
N GLN A 10 0.52 -18.60 -1.97
CA GLN A 10 1.39 -19.34 -2.88
C GLN A 10 2.73 -18.65 -3.09
N SER A 11 2.74 -17.32 -3.22
CA SER A 11 3.99 -16.55 -3.39
C SER A 11 4.89 -16.68 -2.16
N VAL A 12 4.34 -16.55 -0.96
CA VAL A 12 5.09 -16.72 0.31
C VAL A 12 5.62 -18.15 0.43
N LYS A 13 4.76 -19.15 0.17
CA LYS A 13 5.15 -20.57 0.19
C LYS A 13 6.28 -20.88 -0.81
N LEU A 14 6.18 -20.36 -2.03
CA LEU A 14 7.19 -20.57 -3.07
C LEU A 14 8.48 -19.81 -2.75
N ALA A 15 8.40 -18.60 -2.19
CA ALA A 15 9.57 -17.83 -1.77
C ALA A 15 10.38 -18.61 -0.73
N ASN A 16 9.70 -19.26 0.22
CA ASN A 16 10.31 -20.08 1.26
C ASN A 16 11.47 -19.35 1.97
N GLY A 17 11.26 -18.07 2.31
CA GLY A 17 12.25 -17.21 2.97
C GLY A 17 13.40 -16.71 2.09
N ARG A 18 13.51 -17.13 0.82
CA ARG A 18 14.60 -16.73 -0.09
C ARG A 18 14.53 -15.27 -0.54
N CYS A 19 13.35 -14.67 -0.49
CA CYS A 19 13.13 -13.27 -0.82
C CYS A 19 11.96 -12.70 -0.02
N LYS A 20 11.93 -11.37 0.09
CA LYS A 20 10.85 -10.62 0.74
C LYS A 20 9.66 -10.46 -0.19
N ILE A 21 8.46 -10.72 0.33
CA ILE A 21 7.20 -10.60 -0.42
C ILE A 21 6.47 -9.33 0.01
N ILE A 22 6.28 -8.41 -0.93
CA ILE A 22 5.51 -7.18 -0.74
C ILE A 22 4.17 -7.31 -1.47
N ALA A 23 3.06 -7.31 -0.72
CA ALA A 23 1.73 -7.46 -1.29
C ALA A 23 1.13 -6.14 -1.75
N GLY A 24 0.68 -6.06 -2.99
CA GLY A 24 -0.07 -4.91 -3.50
C GLY A 24 -1.52 -4.91 -3.00
N THR A 25 -1.80 -4.16 -1.94
CA THR A 25 -3.12 -4.13 -1.29
C THR A 25 -3.92 -2.85 -1.52
N GLY A 26 -3.26 -1.79 -2.00
CA GLY A 26 -3.90 -0.50 -2.24
C GLY A 26 -4.95 -0.50 -3.36
N SER A 27 -6.02 0.25 -3.15
CA SER A 27 -7.05 0.58 -4.14
C SER A 27 -7.60 1.99 -3.89
N ASN A 28 -8.48 2.48 -4.77
CA ASN A 28 -9.16 3.78 -4.56
C ASN A 28 -10.15 3.80 -3.39
N ASN A 29 -10.42 2.65 -2.76
CA ASN A 29 -11.35 2.52 -1.65
C ASN A 29 -10.59 2.14 -0.36
N THR A 30 -10.65 3.02 0.65
CA THR A 30 -9.98 2.82 1.94
C THR A 30 -10.44 1.54 2.63
N ASN A 31 -11.75 1.33 2.75
CA ASN A 31 -12.32 0.16 3.43
C ASN A 31 -11.95 -1.16 2.73
N ALA A 32 -11.95 -1.17 1.40
CA ALA A 32 -11.52 -2.34 0.64
C ALA A 32 -10.02 -2.64 0.85
N SER A 33 -9.19 -1.59 0.90
CA SER A 33 -7.74 -1.70 1.11
C SER A 33 -7.42 -2.17 2.53
N ILE A 34 -8.12 -1.66 3.56
CA ILE A 34 -8.01 -2.14 4.94
C ILE A 34 -8.38 -3.63 5.03
N LYS A 35 -9.55 -4.01 4.49
CA LYS A 35 -10.01 -5.41 4.51
C LYS A 35 -9.01 -6.35 3.82
N LEU A 36 -8.41 -5.91 2.70
CA LEU A 36 -7.45 -6.72 1.97
C LEU A 36 -6.09 -6.81 2.67
N THR A 37 -5.68 -5.73 3.34
CA THR A 37 -4.44 -5.68 4.13
C THR A 37 -4.57 -6.59 5.36
N LYS A 38 -5.51 -6.31 6.27
CA LYS A 38 -5.73 -7.13 7.48
C LYS A 38 -6.00 -8.60 7.17
N LYS A 39 -7.04 -8.89 6.39
CA LYS A 39 -7.52 -10.28 6.24
C LYS A 39 -6.73 -11.13 5.26
N LYS A 40 -5.79 -10.57 4.50
CA LYS A 40 -5.13 -11.37 3.43
C LYS A 40 -3.64 -11.18 3.37
N ALA A 41 -3.14 -9.98 3.59
CA ALA A 41 -1.70 -9.78 3.63
C ALA A 41 -1.14 -10.37 4.93
N GLU A 42 -1.72 -10.01 6.08
CA GLU A 42 -1.27 -10.52 7.38
C GLU A 42 -1.47 -12.04 7.48
N GLU A 43 -2.65 -12.55 7.14
CA GLU A 43 -2.94 -14.01 7.14
C GLU A 43 -2.05 -14.81 6.16
N ALA A 44 -1.57 -14.19 5.09
CA ALA A 44 -0.68 -14.88 4.14
C ALA A 44 0.80 -14.87 4.57
N GLY A 45 1.16 -14.12 5.62
CA GLY A 45 2.53 -14.02 6.10
C GLY A 45 3.46 -13.24 5.16
N VAL A 46 2.95 -12.20 4.48
CA VAL A 46 3.78 -11.33 3.64
C VAL A 46 4.64 -10.39 4.50
N ASP A 47 5.81 -9.98 4.01
CA ASP A 47 6.75 -9.16 4.78
C ASP A 47 6.35 -7.67 4.83
N ALA A 48 5.63 -7.18 3.82
CA ALA A 48 5.20 -5.79 3.73
C ALA A 48 4.00 -5.63 2.78
N VAL A 49 3.39 -4.44 2.78
CA VAL A 49 2.32 -4.08 1.85
C VAL A 49 2.65 -2.83 1.04
N MET A 50 2.15 -2.76 -0.18
CA MET A 50 2.32 -1.63 -1.08
C MET A 50 0.97 -0.97 -1.39
N LEU A 51 0.87 0.32 -1.10
CA LEU A 51 -0.32 1.14 -1.28
C LEU A 51 -0.11 2.14 -2.42
N VAL A 52 -0.93 2.06 -3.45
CA VAL A 52 -0.89 2.99 -4.60
C VAL A 52 -1.72 4.23 -4.32
N VAL A 53 -1.29 5.37 -4.85
CA VAL A 53 -2.08 6.62 -4.82
C VAL A 53 -3.46 6.39 -5.45
N PRO A 54 -4.56 6.74 -4.75
CA PRO A 54 -5.91 6.61 -5.28
C PRO A 54 -6.08 7.49 -6.52
N TYR A 55 -6.33 6.85 -7.67
CA TYR A 55 -6.21 7.48 -8.99
C TYR A 55 -7.55 7.87 -9.64
N TYR A 56 -8.65 7.23 -9.25
CA TYR A 56 -9.96 7.52 -9.84
C TYR A 56 -10.62 8.78 -9.26
N ASN A 57 -10.51 9.00 -7.96
CA ASN A 57 -11.32 10.00 -7.26
C ASN A 57 -10.63 11.37 -7.14
N LYS A 58 -9.42 11.53 -7.68
CA LYS A 58 -8.55 12.72 -7.52
C LYS A 58 -8.67 13.39 -6.14
N PRO A 59 -8.45 12.64 -5.04
CA PRO A 59 -8.66 13.19 -3.70
C PRO A 59 -7.68 14.33 -3.40
N SER A 60 -8.06 15.23 -2.47
CA SER A 60 -7.17 16.26 -1.95
C SER A 60 -5.93 15.65 -1.27
N GLN A 61 -4.93 16.48 -0.99
CA GLN A 61 -3.77 16.03 -0.21
C GLN A 61 -4.18 15.54 1.18
N GLU A 62 -5.16 16.18 1.86
CA GLU A 62 -5.68 15.65 3.12
C GLU A 62 -6.42 14.32 2.93
N GLY A 63 -7.18 14.18 1.84
CA GLY A 63 -7.87 12.93 1.53
C GLY A 63 -6.89 11.77 1.29
N MET A 64 -5.78 12.02 0.60
CA MET A 64 -4.70 11.04 0.43
C MET A 64 -4.02 10.71 1.76
N TYR A 65 -3.73 11.73 2.58
CA TYR A 65 -3.16 11.52 3.90
C TYR A 65 -4.06 10.63 4.76
N ALA A 66 -5.35 10.96 4.88
CA ALA A 66 -6.31 10.20 5.66
C ALA A 66 -6.46 8.76 5.15
N HIS A 67 -6.48 8.57 3.82
CA HIS A 67 -6.53 7.24 3.21
C HIS A 67 -5.34 6.36 3.60
N PHE A 68 -4.11 6.86 3.43
CA PHE A 68 -2.91 6.10 3.76
C PHE A 68 -2.77 5.88 5.27
N LYS A 69 -3.03 6.91 6.07
CA LYS A 69 -3.01 6.82 7.54
C LYS A 69 -3.96 5.74 8.04
N ALA A 70 -5.21 5.73 7.58
CA ALA A 70 -6.20 4.74 8.01
C ALA A 70 -5.82 3.30 7.64
N ILE A 71 -5.14 3.09 6.50
CA ILE A 71 -4.65 1.76 6.13
C ILE A 71 -3.42 1.37 6.95
N ALA A 72 -2.48 2.30 7.15
CA ALA A 72 -1.29 2.06 7.96
C ALA A 72 -1.63 1.74 9.42
N GLU A 73 -2.53 2.49 10.06
CA GLU A 73 -3.01 2.20 11.42
C GLU A 73 -3.79 0.89 11.52
N SER A 74 -4.23 0.34 10.38
CA SER A 74 -4.95 -0.92 10.34
C SER A 74 -4.03 -2.16 10.28
N THR A 75 -2.71 -2.02 10.21
CA THR A 75 -1.81 -3.17 10.10
C THR A 75 -0.53 -2.96 10.87
N SER A 76 0.07 -4.05 11.37
CA SER A 76 1.42 -4.02 11.94
C SER A 76 2.51 -4.18 10.87
N LEU A 77 2.15 -4.49 9.62
CA LEU A 77 3.11 -4.69 8.54
C LEU A 77 3.73 -3.37 8.08
N PRO A 78 5.00 -3.39 7.64
CA PRO A 78 5.62 -2.28 6.93
C PRO A 78 4.82 -1.91 5.67
N VAL A 79 4.62 -0.61 5.48
CA VAL A 79 3.86 -0.01 4.38
C VAL A 79 4.80 0.75 3.45
N MET A 80 4.71 0.42 2.16
CA MET A 80 5.37 1.11 1.07
C MET A 80 4.35 1.95 0.29
N LEU A 81 4.56 3.26 0.24
CA LEU A 81 3.76 4.17 -0.59
C LEU A 81 4.23 4.10 -2.04
N TYR A 82 3.31 3.97 -2.99
CA TYR A 82 3.62 3.93 -4.42
C TYR A 82 2.99 5.11 -5.17
N ASN A 83 3.81 6.11 -5.47
CA ASN A 83 3.41 7.34 -6.17
C ASN A 83 3.77 7.22 -7.66
N VAL A 84 2.78 7.18 -8.54
CA VAL A 84 2.97 7.00 -9.99
C VAL A 84 2.17 8.04 -10.79
N PRO A 85 2.58 9.32 -10.76
CA PRO A 85 1.77 10.43 -11.28
C PRO A 85 1.38 10.23 -12.75
N GLY A 86 2.29 9.67 -13.56
CA GLY A 86 2.05 9.38 -14.97
C GLY A 86 0.94 8.34 -15.25
N ARG A 87 0.42 7.66 -14.23
CA ARG A 87 -0.73 6.74 -14.33
C ARG A 87 -1.90 7.10 -13.41
N THR A 88 -1.68 7.94 -12.40
CA THR A 88 -2.67 8.16 -11.33
C THR A 88 -3.42 9.48 -11.45
N ALA A 89 -3.09 10.37 -12.39
CA ALA A 89 -3.68 11.73 -12.56
C ALA A 89 -3.71 12.59 -11.27
N ALA A 90 -3.06 12.10 -10.21
CA ALA A 90 -2.94 12.63 -8.87
C ALA A 90 -1.55 12.24 -8.36
N SER A 91 -0.88 13.14 -7.65
CA SER A 91 0.45 12.90 -7.10
C SER A 91 0.47 13.22 -5.62
N LEU A 92 1.20 12.41 -4.85
CA LEU A 92 1.47 12.71 -3.46
C LEU A 92 2.51 13.83 -3.37
N ALA A 93 2.14 14.95 -2.74
CA ALA A 93 3.04 16.08 -2.55
C ALA A 93 4.17 15.73 -1.55
N PRO A 94 5.34 16.37 -1.64
CA PRO A 94 6.43 16.17 -0.69
C PRO A 94 6.00 16.39 0.77
N GLU A 95 5.23 17.44 1.04
CA GLU A 95 4.76 17.81 2.38
C GLU A 95 3.86 16.73 2.97
N THR A 96 2.95 16.19 2.15
CA THR A 96 2.09 15.06 2.54
C THR A 96 2.91 13.80 2.79
N THR A 97 3.94 13.57 1.98
CA THR A 97 4.84 12.42 2.13
C THR A 97 5.63 12.50 3.45
N ILE A 98 6.13 13.69 3.81
CA ILE A 98 6.83 13.92 5.08
C ILE A 98 5.89 13.66 6.27
N LYS A 99 4.64 14.13 6.20
CA LYS A 99 3.63 13.85 7.24
C LYS A 99 3.36 12.35 7.37
N LEU A 100 3.25 11.63 6.26
CA LEU A 100 3.05 10.17 6.27
C LEU A 100 4.27 9.42 6.80
N ALA A 101 5.48 9.90 6.54
CA ALA A 101 6.72 9.29 7.06
C ALA A 101 6.83 9.36 8.59
N GLN A 102 6.04 10.20 9.27
CA GLN A 102 5.95 10.21 10.74
C GLN A 102 5.13 9.04 11.30
N ILE A 103 4.43 8.27 10.45
CA ILE A 103 3.66 7.09 10.88
C ILE A 103 4.64 5.91 10.98
N PRO A 104 4.74 5.23 12.16
CA PRO A 104 5.83 4.29 12.44
C PRO A 104 6.02 3.15 11.44
N ASN A 105 4.94 2.64 10.84
CA ASN A 105 4.99 1.54 9.89
C ASN A 105 5.03 1.99 8.43
N ILE A 106 5.07 3.29 8.12
CA ILE A 106 5.31 3.78 6.75
C ILE A 106 6.82 3.93 6.56
N CYS A 107 7.43 2.93 5.92
CA CYS A 107 8.89 2.81 5.89
C CYS A 107 9.53 3.23 4.55
N HIS A 108 8.75 3.31 3.47
CA HIS A 108 9.31 3.58 2.15
C HIS A 108 8.32 4.26 1.21
N GLN A 109 8.83 5.13 0.32
CA GLN A 109 8.06 5.69 -0.79
C GLN A 109 8.77 5.41 -2.10
N ARG A 110 8.09 4.67 -3.00
CA ARG A 110 8.54 4.45 -4.36
C ARG A 110 7.84 5.46 -5.29
N SER A 111 8.62 6.30 -5.95
CA SER A 111 8.12 7.22 -6.99
C SER A 111 8.54 6.74 -8.37
N LYS A 112 7.59 6.64 -9.31
CA LYS A 112 7.90 6.38 -10.73
C LYS A 112 7.52 7.62 -11.54
N ARG A 113 8.50 8.45 -11.83
CA ARG A 113 8.39 9.57 -12.79
C ARG A 113 8.62 9.01 -14.21
N ARG A 114 7.92 9.55 -15.22
CA ARG A 114 8.23 9.22 -16.61
C ARG A 114 9.68 9.67 -16.89
N SER A 115 10.46 8.76 -17.47
CA SER A 115 11.73 9.06 -18.14
C SER A 115 11.46 9.92 -19.37
#